data_AF-A0A920UYX3-F1
#
_entry.id   AF-A0A920UYX3-F1
#
_cell.length_a   1.000
_cell.length_b   1.000
_cell.length_c   1.000
_cell.angle_alpha   90.00
_cell.angle_beta   90.00
_cell.angle_gamma   90.00
#
_symmetry.space_group_name_H-M   'P 1'
#
loop_
_entity.id
_entity.type
_entity.pdbx_description
1 polymer ?
#
loop_
_entity_poly.entity_id
_entity_poly.type
_entity_poly.pdbx_seq_one_letter_code
_entity_poly.pdbx_strand_id
1 'polypeptide(L)'
;MNNGKWAAIIGNGQGADATDATAGQAQLFIVYLDGPGGDGVWDLGRDYLRISTGEGSAASRNALFSPIGIDHDVTPDGQFDLIYAGDLYGNLWRFDVSGSSERSWSSPVKPLFKGDKTRPITATPAVGIAPAG
;
A
#
# COMPACT_ATOMS: atom_id res chain seq x y z
N MET A 1 -7.07 10.31 5.99
CA MET A 1 -7.09 9.78 4.60
C MET A 1 -8.20 10.50 3.86
N ASN A 2 -8.11 10.63 2.53
CA ASN A 2 -9.06 11.39 1.69
C ASN A 2 -10.53 10.97 1.78
N ASN A 3 -10.83 9.78 2.31
CA ASN A 3 -12.18 9.32 2.65
C ASN A 3 -12.70 9.81 4.03
N GLY A 4 -11.97 10.69 4.71
CA GLY A 4 -12.29 11.20 6.05
C GLY A 4 -11.99 10.24 7.21
N LYS A 5 -11.40 9.06 6.94
CA LYS A 5 -11.08 8.08 7.98
C LYS A 5 -9.61 8.12 8.41
N TRP A 6 -9.38 7.72 9.65
CA TRP A 6 -8.06 7.38 10.17
C TRP A 6 -7.76 5.91 9.88
N ALA A 7 -6.54 5.61 9.44
CA ALA A 7 -6.11 4.26 9.13
C ALA A 7 -4.66 4.01 9.51
N ALA A 8 -4.34 2.78 9.89
CA ALA A 8 -2.99 2.24 9.84
C ALA A 8 -2.69 1.75 8.42
N ILE A 9 -1.52 2.08 7.90
CA ILE A 9 -1.11 1.71 6.53
C ILE A 9 0.14 0.85 6.65
N ILE A 10 0.07 -0.39 6.17
CA ILE A 10 1.15 -1.38 6.29
C ILE A 10 1.29 -2.20 5.01
N GLY A 11 2.46 -2.76 4.78
CA GLY A 11 2.62 -3.82 3.80
C GLY A 11 2.16 -5.16 4.35
N ASN A 12 1.79 -6.09 3.47
CA ASN A 12 1.34 -7.43 3.86
C ASN A 12 2.42 -8.29 4.54
N GLY A 13 3.68 -7.88 4.45
CA GLY A 13 4.80 -8.60 5.06
C GLY A 13 5.06 -9.97 4.44
N GLN A 14 6.08 -10.65 4.94
CA GLN A 14 6.45 -11.99 4.49
C GLN A 14 5.54 -13.05 5.09
N GLY A 15 5.42 -14.20 4.42
CA GLY A 15 4.69 -15.35 4.93
C GLY A 15 3.16 -15.21 4.88
N ALA A 16 2.63 -14.17 4.23
CA ALA A 16 1.20 -14.09 3.92
C ALA A 16 0.76 -15.39 3.25
N ASP A 17 -0.35 -15.98 3.70
CA ASP A 17 -0.82 -17.32 3.37
C ASP A 17 -2.20 -17.34 2.66
N ALA A 18 -2.73 -16.16 2.34
CA ALA A 18 -3.98 -15.99 1.62
C ALA A 18 -4.13 -16.93 0.42
N THR A 19 -5.35 -17.40 0.18
CA THR A 19 -5.72 -18.38 -0.85
C THR A 19 -6.68 -17.81 -1.90
N ASP A 20 -6.90 -16.49 -1.89
CA ASP A 20 -7.74 -15.80 -2.87
C ASP A 20 -7.00 -15.55 -4.20
N ALA A 21 -7.63 -14.84 -5.13
CA ALA A 21 -7.06 -14.53 -6.45
C ALA A 21 -5.78 -13.68 -6.39
N THR A 22 -5.48 -13.07 -5.25
CA THR A 22 -4.28 -12.25 -5.01
C THR A 22 -3.25 -12.95 -4.13
N ALA A 23 -3.41 -14.25 -3.88
CA ALA A 23 -2.52 -15.08 -3.08
C ALA A 23 -1.04 -14.92 -3.47
N GLY A 24 -0.21 -14.56 -2.48
CA GLY A 24 1.23 -14.40 -2.64
C GLY A 24 1.68 -13.15 -3.39
N GLN A 25 0.77 -12.23 -3.73
CA GLN A 25 1.13 -10.92 -4.27
C GLN A 25 1.56 -9.98 -3.13
N ALA A 26 2.43 -9.01 -3.43
CA ALA A 26 2.70 -7.90 -2.51
C ALA A 26 1.47 -6.99 -2.45
N GLN A 27 1.07 -6.57 -1.25
CA GLN A 27 -0.15 -5.80 -1.05
C GLN A 27 0.02 -4.70 -0.02
N LEU A 28 -0.59 -3.55 -0.31
CA LEU A 28 -0.80 -2.50 0.67
C LEU A 28 -2.07 -2.79 1.45
N PHE A 29 -1.99 -2.76 2.76
CA PHE A 29 -3.12 -2.86 3.67
C PHE A 29 -3.43 -1.46 4.22
N ILE A 30 -4.71 -1.10 4.19
CA ILE A 30 -5.24 0.11 4.83
C ILE A 30 -6.25 -0.38 5.86
N VAL A 31 -5.91 -0.29 7.14
CA VAL A 31 -6.71 -0.81 8.26
C VAL A 31 -7.34 0.36 8.98
N TYR A 32 -8.67 0.49 8.95
CA TYR A 32 -9.33 1.63 9.58
C TYR A 32 -9.32 1.51 11.10
N LEU A 33 -9.05 2.63 11.77
CA LEU A 33 -8.88 2.67 13.23
C LEU A 33 -10.22 2.65 13.99
N ASP A 34 -11.34 2.84 13.30
CA ASP A 34 -12.69 2.67 13.83
C ASP A 34 -13.20 1.21 13.72
N GLY A 35 -12.45 0.34 13.04
CA GLY A 35 -12.73 -1.09 12.92
C GLY A 35 -12.27 -1.91 14.14
N PRO A 36 -12.75 -3.16 14.26
CA PRO A 36 -13.80 -3.80 13.47
C PRO A 36 -15.23 -3.39 13.91
N GLY A 37 -15.37 -2.33 14.71
CA GLY A 37 -16.66 -1.90 15.24
C GLY A 37 -17.24 -2.88 16.26
N GLY A 38 -18.56 -3.05 16.24
CA GLY A 38 -19.31 -3.73 17.30
C GLY A 38 -19.41 -5.25 17.19
N ASP A 39 -19.21 -5.84 16.00
CA ASP A 39 -19.27 -7.30 15.79
C ASP A 39 -17.92 -7.99 16.11
N GLY A 40 -16.84 -7.22 16.22
CA GLY A 40 -15.50 -7.75 16.50
C GLY A 40 -14.84 -8.45 15.32
N VAL A 41 -15.42 -8.37 14.11
CA VAL A 41 -14.97 -9.08 12.92
C VAL A 41 -14.38 -8.11 11.91
N TRP A 42 -13.13 -8.34 11.52
CA TRP A 42 -12.47 -7.55 10.48
C TRP A 42 -12.96 -7.98 9.10
N ASP A 43 -13.77 -7.12 8.46
CA ASP A 43 -14.29 -7.37 7.12
C ASP A 43 -13.50 -6.61 6.04
N LEU A 44 -13.07 -7.34 5.00
CA LEU A 44 -12.44 -6.76 3.83
C LEU A 44 -13.44 -5.87 3.07
N GLY A 45 -13.01 -4.66 2.71
CA GLY A 45 -13.84 -3.67 2.01
C GLY A 45 -14.70 -2.84 2.94
N ARG A 46 -14.65 -3.08 4.26
CA ARG A 46 -15.38 -2.33 5.28
C ARG A 46 -14.45 -1.81 6.37
N ASP A 47 -13.75 -2.72 7.05
CA ASP A 47 -12.86 -2.40 8.18
C ASP A 47 -11.40 -2.28 7.75
N TYR A 48 -11.05 -2.95 6.65
CA TYR A 48 -9.75 -2.80 6.02
C TYR A 48 -9.84 -3.02 4.51
N LEU A 49 -8.89 -2.43 3.78
CA LEU A 49 -8.69 -2.61 2.36
C LEU A 49 -7.36 -3.33 2.09
N ARG A 50 -7.31 -4.02 0.95
CA ARG A 50 -6.09 -4.59 0.37
C ARG A 50 -5.95 -4.12 -1.06
N ILE A 51 -4.85 -3.46 -1.37
CA ILE A 51 -4.51 -3.05 -2.74
C ILE A 51 -3.33 -3.89 -3.19
N SER A 52 -3.59 -4.85 -4.07
CA SER A 52 -2.54 -5.71 -4.63
C SER A 52 -1.70 -4.94 -5.65
N THR A 53 -0.38 -5.18 -5.68
CA THR A 53 0.49 -4.72 -6.77
C THR A 53 0.39 -5.60 -8.02
N GLY A 54 -0.24 -6.77 -7.91
CA GLY A 54 -0.24 -7.81 -8.95
C GLY A 54 1.06 -8.62 -9.03
N GLU A 55 2.10 -8.23 -8.30
CA GLU A 55 3.41 -8.87 -8.36
C GLU A 55 3.58 -9.93 -7.27
N GLY A 56 3.82 -11.17 -7.69
CA GLY A 56 3.91 -12.36 -6.84
C GLY A 56 2.84 -13.39 -7.18
N SER A 57 2.97 -14.58 -6.63
CA SER A 57 2.01 -15.68 -6.80
C SER A 57 2.06 -16.63 -5.61
N ALA A 58 1.08 -17.51 -5.48
CA ALA A 58 1.06 -18.52 -4.43
C ALA A 58 2.32 -19.42 -4.43
N ALA A 59 2.91 -19.68 -5.60
CA ALA A 59 4.12 -20.48 -5.76
C ALA A 59 5.42 -19.67 -5.58
N SER A 60 5.37 -18.36 -5.79
CA SER A 60 6.50 -17.44 -5.66
C SER A 60 6.00 -16.18 -4.96
N ARG A 61 5.95 -16.25 -3.63
CA ARG A 61 5.32 -15.23 -2.79
C ARG A 61 6.19 -13.98 -2.69
N ASN A 62 5.56 -12.83 -2.88
CA ASN A 62 6.13 -11.51 -2.67
C ASN A 62 5.55 -10.91 -1.38
N ALA A 63 6.16 -9.83 -0.92
CA ALA A 63 5.77 -9.10 0.29
C ALA A 63 6.02 -7.62 0.09
N LEU A 64 5.05 -6.78 0.42
CA LEU A 64 5.24 -5.34 0.55
C LEU A 64 5.74 -5.03 1.96
N PHE A 65 6.70 -4.13 2.07
CA PHE A 65 7.31 -3.72 3.33
C PHE A 65 6.82 -2.32 3.77
N SER A 66 7.52 -1.72 4.73
CA SER A 66 7.12 -0.47 5.40
C SER A 66 6.86 0.66 4.39
N PRO A 67 5.62 1.18 4.36
CA PRO A 67 5.26 2.27 3.47
C PRO A 67 5.60 3.64 4.07
N ILE A 68 5.62 4.66 3.22
CA ILE A 68 5.56 6.08 3.58
C ILE A 68 4.40 6.75 2.85
N GLY A 69 3.57 7.51 3.58
CA GLY A 69 2.49 8.33 3.03
C GLY A 69 2.95 9.77 2.81
N ILE A 70 2.50 10.37 1.70
CA ILE A 70 2.84 11.73 1.28
C ILE A 70 1.55 12.47 0.97
N ASP A 71 1.36 13.60 1.64
CA ASP A 71 0.45 14.67 1.23
C ASP A 71 1.19 15.49 0.16
N HIS A 72 0.68 15.46 -1.07
CA HIS A 72 1.35 16.10 -2.22
C HIS A 72 0.65 17.38 -2.66
N ASP A 73 -0.38 17.81 -1.93
CA ASP A 73 -1.11 19.01 -2.27
C ASP A 73 -0.25 20.27 -2.14
N VAL A 74 -0.51 21.23 -3.02
CA VAL A 74 0.17 22.54 -3.01
C VAL A 74 -0.09 23.25 -1.68
N THR A 75 -1.25 23.03 -1.08
CA THR A 75 -1.59 23.42 0.29
C THR A 75 -1.96 22.15 1.05
N PRO A 76 -1.03 21.55 1.81
CA PRO A 76 -1.25 20.29 2.51
C PRO A 76 -2.48 20.34 3.39
N ASP A 77 -3.36 19.36 3.23
CA ASP A 77 -4.61 19.23 3.98
C ASP A 77 -4.50 18.19 5.13
N GLY A 78 -3.33 17.57 5.27
CA GLY A 78 -3.02 16.56 6.28
C GLY A 78 -3.45 15.15 5.88
N GLN A 79 -3.84 14.94 4.62
CA GLN A 79 -4.28 13.64 4.10
C GLN A 79 -3.22 13.09 3.13
N PHE A 80 -2.94 11.78 3.25
CA PHE A 80 -2.02 11.15 2.30
C PHE A 80 -2.71 10.95 0.96
N ASP A 81 -2.03 11.36 -0.11
CA ASP A 81 -2.44 11.18 -1.50
C ASP A 81 -1.64 10.08 -2.19
N LEU A 82 -0.36 9.97 -1.84
CA LEU A 82 0.55 9.01 -2.43
C LEU A 82 1.17 8.17 -1.33
N ILE A 83 1.24 6.87 -1.56
CA ILE A 83 1.92 5.94 -0.66
C ILE A 83 3.02 5.24 -1.45
N TYR A 84 4.23 5.23 -0.90
CA TYR A 84 5.38 4.55 -1.48
C TYR A 84 5.84 3.40 -0.61
N ALA A 85 6.13 2.26 -1.21
CA ALA A 85 6.62 1.09 -0.48
C ALA A 85 7.49 0.20 -1.37
N GLY A 86 8.50 -0.40 -0.77
CA GLY A 86 9.31 -1.43 -1.39
C GLY A 86 8.70 -2.82 -1.24
N ASP A 87 9.10 -3.75 -2.11
CA ASP A 87 8.73 -5.16 -2.00
C ASP A 87 9.95 -6.12 -1.94
N LEU A 88 9.66 -7.40 -1.67
CA LEU A 88 10.64 -8.48 -1.59
C LEU A 88 11.32 -8.76 -2.93
N TYR A 89 10.69 -8.37 -4.03
CA TYR A 89 11.26 -8.50 -5.38
C TYR A 89 12.10 -7.30 -5.80
N GLY A 90 12.33 -6.34 -4.89
CA GLY A 90 13.16 -5.16 -5.12
C GLY A 90 12.45 -4.06 -5.90
N ASN A 91 11.13 -4.15 -6.08
CA ASN A 91 10.35 -3.09 -6.73
C ASN A 91 10.00 -1.99 -5.73
N LEU A 92 9.98 -0.75 -6.20
CA LEU A 92 9.38 0.38 -5.51
C LEU A 92 8.03 0.69 -6.14
N TRP A 93 6.98 0.70 -5.33
CA TRP A 93 5.61 0.95 -5.74
C TRP A 93 5.15 2.33 -5.30
N ARG A 94 4.20 2.88 -6.06
CA ARG A 94 3.42 4.06 -5.72
C ARG A 94 1.95 3.71 -5.79
N PHE A 95 1.20 3.95 -4.73
CA PHE A 95 -0.25 3.83 -4.68
C PHE A 95 -0.85 5.22 -4.65
N ASP A 96 -1.90 5.43 -5.44
CA ASP A 96 -2.67 6.68 -5.46
C ASP A 96 -3.91 6.51 -4.59
N VAL A 97 -3.97 7.31 -3.53
CA VAL A 97 -5.05 7.38 -2.54
C VAL A 97 -5.60 8.81 -2.42
N SER A 98 -5.39 9.65 -3.43
CA SER A 98 -5.85 11.05 -3.48
C SER A 98 -7.38 11.18 -3.59
N GLY A 99 -8.04 10.17 -4.15
CA GLY A 99 -9.49 10.23 -4.35
C GLY A 99 -10.26 10.18 -3.03
N SER A 100 -11.35 10.95 -2.93
CA SER A 100 -12.19 11.00 -1.73
C SER A 100 -13.04 9.75 -1.47
N SER A 101 -13.05 8.82 -2.42
CA SER A 101 -13.72 7.53 -2.32
C SER A 101 -12.70 6.42 -2.44
N GLU A 102 -12.70 5.49 -1.48
CA GLU A 102 -11.84 4.29 -1.47
C GLU A 102 -11.93 3.47 -2.76
N ARG A 103 -13.08 3.52 -3.46
CA ARG A 103 -13.28 2.83 -4.76
C ARG A 103 -12.41 3.39 -5.89
N SER A 104 -11.88 4.59 -5.72
CA SER A 104 -10.96 5.21 -6.68
C SER A 104 -9.50 4.82 -6.43
N TRP A 105 -9.19 4.27 -5.24
CA TRP A 105 -7.86 3.81 -4.90
C TRP A 105 -7.62 2.45 -5.56
N SER A 106 -6.87 2.45 -6.66
CA SER A 106 -6.71 1.29 -7.51
C SER A 106 -5.30 0.72 -7.45
N SER A 107 -5.18 -0.55 -7.85
CA SER A 107 -3.89 -1.22 -7.99
C SER A 107 -2.97 -0.47 -8.95
N PRO A 108 -1.67 -0.32 -8.61
CA PRO A 108 -0.71 0.26 -9.54
C PRO A 108 -0.55 -0.63 -10.78
N VAL A 109 -0.48 -0.02 -11.97
CA VAL A 109 -0.31 -0.76 -13.24
C VAL A 109 1.11 -1.29 -13.40
N LYS A 110 2.10 -0.60 -12.83
CA LYS A 110 3.53 -0.96 -12.88
C LYS A 110 4.28 -0.36 -11.68
N PRO A 111 5.44 -0.92 -11.29
CA PRO A 111 6.25 -0.30 -10.26
C PRO A 111 6.83 1.03 -10.74
N LEU A 112 7.08 1.94 -9.81
CA LEU A 112 7.80 3.19 -10.07
C LEU A 112 9.26 2.90 -10.42
N PHE A 113 9.87 1.95 -9.71
CA PHE A 113 11.18 1.41 -10.02
C PHE A 113 11.12 -0.12 -9.97
N LYS A 114 11.60 -0.77 -11.04
CA LYS A 114 11.69 -2.23 -11.13
C LYS A 114 13.12 -2.66 -10.79
N GLY A 115 13.26 -3.31 -9.64
CA GLY A 115 14.54 -3.84 -9.18
C GLY A 115 14.73 -5.30 -9.56
N ASP A 116 15.56 -5.97 -8.75
CA ASP A 116 15.91 -7.38 -8.88
C ASP A 116 15.54 -8.12 -7.60
N LYS A 117 15.08 -9.38 -7.73
CA LYS A 117 14.64 -10.21 -6.61
C LYS A 117 15.73 -10.51 -5.58
N THR A 118 17.00 -10.31 -5.92
CA THR A 118 18.14 -10.44 -5.01
C THR A 118 18.38 -9.18 -4.15
N ARG A 119 17.63 -8.10 -4.38
CA ARG A 119 17.78 -6.82 -3.68
C ARG A 119 16.43 -6.32 -3.13
N PRO A 120 15.88 -6.99 -2.10
CA PRO A 120 14.64 -6.56 -1.46
C PRO A 120 14.71 -5.11 -0.98
N ILE A 121 13.63 -4.35 -1.13
CA ILE A 121 13.49 -3.01 -0.54
C ILE A 121 12.61 -3.16 0.71
N THR A 122 13.25 -3.35 1.87
CA THR A 122 12.56 -3.56 3.15
C THR A 122 12.48 -2.31 4.02
N ALA A 123 13.41 -1.37 3.82
CA ALA A 123 13.44 -0.11 4.53
C ALA A 123 12.32 0.82 4.03
N THR A 124 11.80 1.65 4.93
CA THR A 124 10.87 2.72 4.56
C THR A 124 11.56 3.69 3.58
N PRO A 125 10.96 3.99 2.41
CA PRO A 125 11.53 4.98 1.51
C PRO A 125 11.63 6.36 2.17
N ALA A 126 12.66 7.13 1.82
CA ALA A 126 12.73 8.55 2.11
C ALA A 126 12.25 9.35 0.90
N VAL A 127 11.50 10.43 1.13
CA VAL A 127 10.94 11.27 0.07
C VAL A 127 11.40 12.71 0.28
N GLY A 128 11.71 13.40 -0.82
CA GLY A 128 12.08 14.80 -0.83
C GLY A 128 11.52 15.50 -2.06
N ILE A 129 11.41 16.83 -1.99
CA ILE A 129 10.94 17.65 -3.10
C ILE A 129 12.10 17.84 -4.08
N ALA A 130 11.83 17.60 -5.37
CA ALA A 130 12.81 17.87 -6.42
C ALA A 130 13.11 19.38 -6.48
N PRO A 131 14.37 19.80 -6.71
CA PRO A 131 14.69 21.21 -6.91
C PRO A 131 13.82 21.81 -8.02
N ALA A 132 13.39 23.06 -7.85
CA ALA A 132 12.81 23.82 -8.94
C ALA A 132 13.86 23.94 -10.06
N GLY A 133 13.51 23.51 -11.27
CA GLY A 133 14.34 23.69 -12.46
C GLY A 133 14.43 25.16 -12.88
#